data_AF-D8U4Y1-F1
#
_entry.id   AF-D8U4Y1-F1
#
_cell.length_a   1.000
_cell.length_b   1.000
_cell.length_c   1.000
_cell.angle_alpha   90.00
_cell.angle_beta   90.00
_cell.angle_gamma   90.00
#
_symmetry.space_group_name_H-M   'P 1'
#
loop_
_entity.id
_entity.type
_entity.pdbx_description
1 polymer ?
#
loop_
_entity_poly.entity_id
_entity_poly.type
_entity_poly.pdbx_seq_one_letter_code
_entity_poly.pdbx_strand_id
1 'polypeptide(L)'
;MFNRRMTTAAITVSVVALLCAAQAQPTTLKTRFEGYTYASNVIGYVNMTLDYCDIQAAITTGNFTAALEIYATGKNSYSGLSRRTFYRFASFAPAAGVVEPLHDALTAGRNATWLDTLIKDAISKRDGPLTLGLIQVAALKYFLHEVDEGFNKIRTYFQDPTNNDILISDETGAPHNVDEAFALWAGGNPRACGTLSGWAARLGSDMDATFLGKSFVNSAMTLALNELLASSRTADLDIYNDTRAMVQRYITVMGLQGVVRSLYRAEAAVACKRSAAQIAEAKAMITVHWTYLEPLLFARNMRASYIQALGQALTNPTPSYSRALPAIRTVVSAMGRRMSEIGTPQFDRVTAGWTTCNAAAVAPVAGHRQS
;
A
#
# COMPACT_ATOMS: atom_id res chain seq x y z
N MET A 1 -7.74 -80.24 38.59
CA MET A 1 -6.47 -79.86 37.94
C MET A 1 -6.75 -78.72 36.96
N PHE A 2 -5.81 -77.78 36.89
CA PHE A 2 -5.97 -76.38 36.52
C PHE A 2 -6.58 -76.09 35.13
N ASN A 3 -7.54 -75.15 35.11
CA ASN A 3 -8.15 -74.59 33.91
C ASN A 3 -7.33 -73.38 33.41
N ARG A 4 -6.99 -73.40 32.12
CA ARG A 4 -6.24 -72.37 31.39
C ARG A 4 -6.98 -71.03 31.41
N ARG A 5 -6.31 -69.96 31.85
CA ARG A 5 -6.74 -68.58 31.61
C ARG A 5 -6.05 -68.03 30.37
N MET A 6 -6.85 -67.61 29.40
CA MET A 6 -6.45 -66.82 28.23
C MET A 6 -6.02 -65.42 28.68
N THR A 7 -4.86 -64.97 28.20
CA THR A 7 -4.36 -63.60 28.33
C THR A 7 -4.84 -62.79 27.13
N THR A 8 -5.70 -61.81 27.37
CA THR A 8 -6.11 -60.81 26.37
C THR A 8 -5.11 -59.64 26.45
N ALA A 9 -4.33 -59.42 25.40
CA ALA A 9 -3.46 -58.26 25.28
C ALA A 9 -4.29 -57.03 24.87
N ALA A 10 -4.33 -56.00 25.71
CA ALA A 10 -4.90 -54.71 25.38
C ALA A 10 -3.88 -53.89 24.57
N ILE A 11 -4.18 -53.64 23.30
CA ILE A 11 -3.46 -52.67 22.46
C ILE A 11 -3.95 -51.27 22.85
N THR A 12 -3.09 -50.50 23.51
CA THR A 12 -3.35 -49.09 23.82
C THR A 12 -2.93 -48.26 22.60
N VAL A 13 -3.90 -47.70 21.87
CA VAL A 13 -3.65 -46.72 20.80
C VAL A 13 -3.43 -45.37 21.46
N SER A 14 -2.18 -44.93 21.56
CA SER A 14 -1.83 -43.57 21.97
C SER A 14 -2.08 -42.61 20.80
N VAL A 15 -3.23 -41.94 20.81
CA VAL A 15 -3.49 -40.77 19.96
C VAL A 15 -2.67 -39.60 20.52
N VAL A 16 -1.55 -39.28 19.89
CA VAL A 16 -0.82 -38.04 20.15
C VAL A 16 -1.62 -36.91 19.50
N ALA A 17 -2.46 -36.26 20.31
CA ALA A 17 -3.05 -34.98 19.93
C ALA A 17 -1.91 -33.95 19.84
N LEU A 18 -1.54 -33.54 18.62
CA LEU A 18 -0.78 -32.32 18.39
C LEU A 18 -1.66 -31.12 18.80
N LEU A 19 -1.63 -30.80 20.08
CA LEU A 19 -2.02 -29.49 20.59
C LEU A 19 -0.93 -28.51 20.12
N CYS A 20 -1.08 -27.99 18.89
CA CYS A 20 -0.46 -26.73 18.53
C CYS A 20 -1.01 -25.68 19.49
N ALA A 21 -0.26 -25.36 20.55
CA ALA A 21 -0.52 -24.17 21.34
C ALA A 21 -0.39 -22.98 20.38
N ALA A 22 -1.52 -22.48 19.89
CA ALA A 22 -1.56 -21.25 19.12
C ALA A 22 -1.00 -20.17 20.04
N GLN A 23 0.24 -19.76 19.78
CA GLN A 23 0.88 -18.71 20.54
C GLN A 23 0.02 -17.45 20.35
N ALA A 24 -0.57 -16.96 21.44
CA ALA A 24 -1.44 -15.79 21.39
C ALA A 24 -0.67 -14.64 20.75
N GLN A 25 -1.18 -14.12 19.63
CA GLN A 25 -0.59 -12.99 18.95
C GLN A 25 -0.68 -11.75 19.86
N PRO A 26 0.34 -10.88 19.90
CA PRO A 26 0.27 -9.64 20.67
C PRO A 26 -0.94 -8.80 20.18
N THR A 27 -1.63 -8.14 21.10
CA THR A 27 -2.77 -7.29 20.72
C THR A 27 -2.31 -5.91 20.26
N THR A 28 -2.94 -5.35 19.23
CA THR A 28 -2.75 -3.93 18.89
C THR A 28 -3.58 -3.01 19.76
N LEU A 29 -4.59 -3.52 20.47
CA LEU A 29 -5.52 -2.70 21.26
C LEU A 29 -4.77 -1.73 22.19
N LYS A 30 -5.09 -0.43 22.07
CA LYS A 30 -4.50 0.68 22.85
C LYS A 30 -2.99 0.88 22.64
N THR A 31 -2.38 0.20 21.68
CA THR A 31 -0.99 0.46 21.32
C THR A 31 -0.89 1.72 20.47
N ARG A 32 0.20 2.47 20.62
CA ARG A 32 0.47 3.70 19.86
C ARG A 32 1.60 3.46 18.87
N PHE A 33 1.38 3.80 17.60
CA PHE A 33 2.38 3.68 16.55
C PHE A 33 2.25 4.85 15.56
N GLU A 34 3.38 5.44 15.15
CA GLU A 34 3.44 6.57 14.19
C GLU A 34 2.41 7.70 14.40
N GLY A 35 2.03 7.99 15.64
CA GLY A 35 1.08 9.07 15.97
C GLY A 35 -0.40 8.67 15.94
N TYR A 36 -0.70 7.38 15.83
CA TYR A 36 -2.04 6.80 15.90
C TYR A 36 -2.16 5.84 17.09
N THR A 37 -3.34 5.74 17.68
CA THR A 37 -3.63 4.79 18.78
C THR A 37 -4.75 3.86 18.34
N TYR A 38 -4.43 2.57 18.22
CA TYR A 38 -5.39 1.54 17.82
C TYR A 38 -6.53 1.41 18.84
N ALA A 39 -7.75 1.47 18.33
CA ALA A 39 -8.99 1.28 19.07
C ALA A 39 -9.34 -0.21 19.29
N SER A 40 -8.77 -1.09 18.48
CA SER A 40 -9.16 -2.48 18.32
C SER A 40 -7.95 -3.39 18.08
N ASN A 41 -8.18 -4.70 18.08
CA ASN A 41 -7.13 -5.68 17.81
C ASN A 41 -7.09 -6.10 16.33
N VAL A 42 -6.19 -5.49 15.57
CA VAL A 42 -5.94 -5.72 14.14
C VAL A 42 -4.55 -6.30 13.89
N ILE A 43 -3.98 -7.03 14.86
CA ILE A 43 -2.61 -7.58 14.76
C ILE A 43 -2.39 -8.41 13.49
N GLY A 44 -3.43 -9.08 12.99
CA GLY A 44 -3.37 -9.78 11.70
C GLY A 44 -2.87 -8.86 10.57
N TYR A 45 -3.42 -7.65 10.45
CA TYR A 45 -2.98 -6.70 9.42
C TYR A 45 -1.58 -6.15 9.67
N VAL A 46 -1.22 -5.89 10.93
CA VAL A 46 0.16 -5.51 11.28
C VAL A 46 1.16 -6.58 10.84
N ASN A 47 0.85 -7.86 11.06
CA ASN A 47 1.73 -8.96 10.69
C ASN A 47 1.87 -9.18 9.17
N MET A 48 1.01 -8.57 8.34
CA MET A 48 1.21 -8.59 6.88
C MET A 48 2.55 -7.95 6.48
N THR A 49 3.08 -7.02 7.28
CA THR A 49 4.40 -6.42 7.01
C THR A 49 5.53 -7.44 7.14
N LEU A 50 5.35 -8.48 7.97
CA LEU A 50 6.33 -9.57 8.10
C LEU A 50 6.33 -10.46 6.84
N ASP A 51 5.15 -10.73 6.27
CA ASP A 51 5.05 -11.43 4.98
C ASP A 51 5.72 -10.61 3.87
N TYR A 52 5.56 -9.29 3.88
CA TYR A 52 6.26 -8.43 2.93
C TYR A 52 7.79 -8.48 3.12
N CYS A 53 8.28 -8.42 4.37
CA CYS A 53 9.71 -8.59 4.67
C CYS A 53 10.26 -9.92 4.11
N ASP A 54 9.52 -11.01 4.33
CA ASP A 54 9.95 -12.34 3.88
C ASP A 54 9.94 -12.45 2.34
N ILE A 55 8.93 -11.89 1.67
CA ILE A 55 8.88 -11.80 0.19
C ILE A 55 10.08 -10.99 -0.33
N GLN A 56 10.37 -9.84 0.28
CA GLN A 56 11.51 -9.00 -0.09
C GLN A 56 12.84 -9.74 0.10
N ALA A 57 13.01 -10.47 1.19
CA ALA A 57 14.21 -11.27 1.45
C ALA A 57 14.36 -12.41 0.41
N ALA A 58 13.26 -13.10 0.09
CA ALA A 58 13.24 -14.14 -0.93
C ALA A 58 13.63 -13.59 -2.32
N ILE A 59 13.06 -12.45 -2.72
CA ILE A 59 13.41 -11.77 -3.98
C ILE A 59 14.89 -11.33 -3.99
N THR A 60 15.39 -10.77 -2.89
CA THR A 60 16.78 -10.30 -2.78
C THR A 60 17.79 -11.44 -2.94
N THR A 61 17.42 -12.65 -2.51
CA THR A 61 18.24 -13.86 -2.68
C THR A 61 17.97 -14.61 -3.99
N GLY A 62 17.12 -14.07 -4.87
CA GLY A 62 16.75 -14.68 -6.16
C GLY A 62 15.75 -15.84 -6.06
N ASN A 63 15.16 -16.08 -4.89
CA ASN A 63 14.20 -17.15 -4.65
C ASN A 63 12.75 -16.69 -4.92
N PHE A 64 12.41 -16.52 -6.20
CA PHE A 64 11.07 -16.09 -6.63
C PHE A 64 9.98 -17.15 -6.37
N THR A 65 10.34 -18.43 -6.25
CA THR A 65 9.40 -19.48 -5.86
C THR A 65 8.91 -19.29 -4.43
N ALA A 66 9.83 -19.06 -3.48
CA ALA A 66 9.44 -18.77 -2.10
C ALA A 66 8.67 -17.44 -1.99
N ALA A 67 9.05 -16.43 -2.77
CA ALA A 67 8.30 -15.18 -2.84
C ALA A 67 6.85 -15.40 -3.29
N LEU A 68 6.63 -16.23 -4.32
CA LEU A 68 5.29 -16.59 -4.80
C LEU A 68 4.47 -17.34 -3.74
N GLU A 69 5.09 -18.29 -3.06
CA GLU A 69 4.43 -19.10 -2.03
C GLU A 69 3.92 -18.22 -0.89
N ILE A 70 4.76 -17.31 -0.38
CA ILE A 70 4.38 -16.41 0.72
C ILE A 70 3.31 -15.42 0.25
N TYR A 71 3.44 -14.86 -0.96
CA TYR A 71 2.41 -13.99 -1.54
C TYR A 71 1.04 -14.68 -1.63
N ALA A 72 1.02 -15.94 -2.09
CA ALA A 72 -0.22 -16.68 -2.35
C ALA A 72 -0.87 -17.24 -1.08
N THR A 73 -0.05 -17.71 -0.13
CA THR A 73 -0.52 -18.50 1.03
C THR A 73 -0.37 -17.80 2.37
N GLY A 74 0.38 -16.70 2.42
CA GLY A 74 0.74 -16.00 3.65
C GLY A 74 1.66 -16.84 4.55
N LYS A 75 2.29 -16.21 5.53
CA LYS A 75 3.18 -16.93 6.48
C LYS A 75 2.97 -16.51 7.93
N ASN A 76 2.88 -15.20 8.17
CA ASN A 76 2.92 -14.60 9.51
C ASN A 76 1.58 -13.97 9.93
N SER A 77 0.68 -13.67 8.98
CA SER A 77 -0.60 -13.02 9.26
C SER A 77 -1.76 -14.01 9.36
N TYR A 78 -2.50 -13.97 10.47
CA TYR A 78 -3.61 -14.87 10.76
C TYR A 78 -4.93 -14.10 10.98
N SER A 79 -6.03 -14.75 10.61
CA SER A 79 -7.43 -14.34 10.80
C SER A 79 -8.20 -15.55 11.31
N GLY A 80 -8.24 -15.72 12.63
CA GLY A 80 -8.65 -17.00 13.22
C GLY A 80 -7.70 -18.12 12.78
N LEU A 81 -8.25 -19.19 12.19
CA LEU A 81 -7.48 -20.34 11.72
C LEU A 81 -6.91 -20.17 10.30
N SER A 82 -7.33 -19.13 9.56
CA SER A 82 -6.91 -18.89 8.19
C SER A 82 -5.81 -17.85 8.12
N ARG A 83 -4.91 -17.94 7.12
CA ARG A 83 -3.91 -16.92 6.85
C ARG A 83 -4.49 -15.78 6.02
N ARG A 84 -4.08 -14.54 6.34
CA ARG A 84 -4.26 -13.42 5.41
C ARG A 84 -3.14 -13.46 4.37
N THR A 85 -3.42 -13.00 3.16
CA THR A 85 -2.48 -13.10 2.04
C THR A 85 -2.54 -11.84 1.18
N PHE A 86 -1.41 -11.47 0.57
CA PHE A 86 -1.40 -10.39 -0.42
C PHE A 86 -2.16 -10.78 -1.70
N TYR A 87 -2.27 -12.08 -2.00
CA TYR A 87 -3.19 -12.58 -3.02
C TYR A 87 -4.63 -12.14 -2.75
N ARG A 88 -5.14 -12.29 -1.52
CA ARG A 88 -6.49 -11.84 -1.16
C ARG A 88 -6.64 -10.34 -1.39
N PHE A 89 -5.64 -9.54 -1.00
CA PHE A 89 -5.69 -8.09 -1.21
C PHE A 89 -5.70 -7.72 -2.70
N ALA A 90 -4.86 -8.38 -3.50
CA ALA A 90 -4.77 -8.14 -4.94
C ALA A 90 -6.05 -8.56 -5.69
N SER A 91 -6.67 -9.67 -5.28
CA SER A 91 -7.87 -10.24 -5.92
C SER A 91 -9.20 -9.82 -5.30
N PHE A 92 -9.17 -9.00 -4.24
CA PHE A 92 -10.38 -8.59 -3.53
C PHE A 92 -11.40 -7.91 -4.44
N ALA A 93 -12.66 -8.23 -4.24
CA ALA A 93 -13.81 -7.52 -4.79
C ALA A 93 -14.88 -7.43 -3.69
N PRO A 94 -15.51 -6.26 -3.52
CA PRO A 94 -16.67 -6.12 -2.64
C PRO A 94 -17.79 -7.07 -3.06
N ALA A 95 -18.69 -7.38 -2.13
CA ALA A 95 -19.88 -8.15 -2.43
C ALA A 95 -20.77 -7.40 -3.46
N ALA A 96 -21.54 -8.15 -4.26
CA ALA A 96 -22.40 -7.57 -5.27
C ALA A 96 -23.38 -6.54 -4.64
N GLY A 97 -23.42 -5.33 -5.21
CA GLY A 97 -24.26 -4.24 -4.71
C GLY A 97 -23.63 -3.38 -3.62
N VAL A 98 -22.45 -3.74 -3.11
CA VAL A 98 -21.66 -2.86 -2.23
C VAL A 98 -20.92 -1.85 -3.08
N VAL A 99 -21.02 -0.57 -2.70
CA VAL A 99 -20.37 0.55 -3.39
C VAL A 99 -19.22 1.05 -2.53
N GLU A 100 -18.02 1.05 -3.07
CA GLU A 100 -16.79 1.47 -2.38
C GLU A 100 -16.02 2.45 -3.28
N PRO A 101 -16.42 3.74 -3.32
CA PRO A 101 -15.90 4.72 -4.28
C PRO A 101 -14.37 4.85 -4.37
N LEU A 102 -13.64 4.72 -3.26
CA LEU A 102 -12.17 4.78 -3.28
C LEU A 102 -11.57 3.48 -3.83
N HIS A 103 -12.06 2.32 -3.40
CA HIS A 103 -11.65 1.03 -3.93
C HIS A 103 -12.01 0.89 -5.43
N ASP A 104 -13.24 1.25 -5.79
CA ASP A 104 -13.79 1.22 -7.14
C ASP A 104 -13.05 2.18 -8.05
N ALA A 105 -12.64 3.34 -7.55
CA ALA A 105 -11.80 4.27 -8.28
C ALA A 105 -10.48 3.62 -8.72
N LEU A 106 -9.83 2.80 -7.88
CA LEU A 106 -8.57 2.13 -8.22
C LEU A 106 -8.77 0.94 -9.18
N THR A 107 -9.93 0.30 -9.14
CA THR A 107 -10.27 -0.86 -9.96
C THR A 107 -11.04 -0.51 -11.23
N ALA A 108 -11.35 0.76 -11.46
CA ALA A 108 -12.13 1.25 -12.58
C ALA A 108 -11.66 0.68 -13.93
N GLY A 109 -12.58 -0.01 -14.62
CA GLY A 109 -12.31 -0.64 -15.92
C GLY A 109 -11.44 -1.90 -15.87
N ARG A 110 -11.20 -2.48 -14.69
CA ARG A 110 -10.36 -3.67 -14.47
C ARG A 110 -11.14 -4.75 -13.73
N ASN A 111 -10.91 -6.02 -14.07
CA ASN A 111 -11.55 -7.16 -13.39
C ASN A 111 -10.90 -7.42 -12.01
N ALA A 112 -11.59 -8.04 -11.06
CA ALA A 112 -11.09 -8.21 -9.69
C ALA A 112 -9.65 -8.77 -9.56
N THR A 113 -9.25 -9.66 -10.48
CA THR A 113 -7.98 -10.40 -10.46
C THR A 113 -6.85 -9.71 -11.26
N TRP A 114 -7.08 -8.51 -11.80
CA TRP A 114 -6.12 -7.82 -12.66
C TRP A 114 -4.76 -7.64 -11.98
N LEU A 115 -4.77 -7.20 -10.72
CA LEU A 115 -3.55 -6.91 -9.97
C LEU A 115 -2.81 -8.19 -9.57
N ASP A 116 -3.54 -9.25 -9.21
CA ASP A 116 -2.95 -10.57 -8.95
C ASP A 116 -2.23 -11.10 -10.19
N THR A 117 -2.84 -10.94 -11.36
CA THR A 117 -2.24 -11.36 -12.64
C THR A 117 -0.94 -10.60 -12.90
N LEU A 118 -0.90 -9.29 -12.68
CA LEU A 118 0.31 -8.49 -12.84
C LEU A 118 1.42 -8.86 -11.84
N ILE A 119 1.06 -9.11 -10.57
CA ILE A 119 2.03 -9.52 -9.55
C ILE A 119 2.63 -10.89 -9.91
N LYS A 120 1.81 -11.88 -10.26
CA LYS A 120 2.27 -13.21 -10.67
C LYS A 120 3.13 -13.17 -11.93
N ASP A 121 2.75 -12.35 -12.91
CA ASP A 121 3.56 -12.12 -14.11
C ASP A 121 4.93 -11.52 -13.76
N ALA A 122 4.99 -10.48 -12.91
CA ALA A 122 6.24 -9.87 -12.45
C ALA A 122 7.14 -10.88 -11.71
N ILE A 123 6.55 -11.72 -10.84
CA ILE A 123 7.27 -12.80 -10.15
C ILE A 123 7.83 -13.81 -11.15
N SER A 124 7.03 -14.23 -12.14
CA SER A 124 7.45 -15.21 -13.15
C SER A 124 8.61 -14.69 -14.01
N LYS A 125 8.62 -13.40 -14.30
CA LYS A 125 9.68 -12.68 -15.03
C LYS A 125 10.88 -12.32 -14.16
N ARG A 126 10.84 -12.66 -12.86
CA ARG A 126 11.87 -12.33 -11.87
C ARG A 126 12.11 -10.82 -11.74
N ASP A 127 11.07 -10.01 -11.94
CA ASP A 127 11.11 -8.56 -11.76
C ASP A 127 10.80 -8.21 -10.30
N GLY A 128 11.85 -8.21 -9.48
CA GLY A 128 11.77 -7.93 -8.04
C GLY A 128 11.18 -6.54 -7.72
N PRO A 129 11.71 -5.44 -8.29
CA PRO A 129 11.18 -4.09 -8.05
C PRO A 129 9.69 -3.95 -8.43
N LEU A 130 9.28 -4.47 -9.59
CA LEU A 130 7.88 -4.43 -10.00
C LEU A 130 7.00 -5.27 -9.07
N THR A 131 7.44 -6.49 -8.72
CA THR A 131 6.71 -7.37 -7.79
C THR A 131 6.44 -6.69 -6.46
N LEU A 132 7.50 -6.17 -5.81
CA LEU A 132 7.40 -5.54 -4.50
C LEU A 132 6.52 -4.29 -4.54
N GLY A 133 6.67 -3.46 -5.59
CA GLY A 133 5.84 -2.28 -5.76
C GLY A 133 4.36 -2.61 -6.01
N LEU A 134 4.05 -3.64 -6.81
CA LEU A 134 2.67 -4.05 -7.06
C LEU A 134 2.02 -4.69 -5.83
N ILE A 135 2.78 -5.37 -4.97
CA ILE A 135 2.27 -5.84 -3.67
C ILE A 135 1.89 -4.65 -2.77
N GLN A 136 2.65 -3.55 -2.79
CA GLN A 136 2.23 -2.32 -2.11
C GLN A 136 0.94 -1.74 -2.70
N VAL A 137 0.76 -1.82 -4.02
CA VAL A 137 -0.51 -1.43 -4.65
C VAL A 137 -1.67 -2.33 -4.18
N ALA A 138 -1.42 -3.62 -3.92
CA ALA A 138 -2.43 -4.51 -3.36
C ALA A 138 -2.78 -4.12 -1.92
N ALA A 139 -1.78 -3.78 -1.09
CA ALA A 139 -2.00 -3.24 0.25
C ALA A 139 -2.79 -1.92 0.20
N LEU A 140 -2.47 -1.02 -0.73
CA LEU A 140 -3.19 0.23 -0.96
C LEU A 140 -4.64 -0.02 -1.41
N LYS A 141 -4.87 -0.99 -2.30
CA LYS A 141 -6.22 -1.38 -2.74
C LYS A 141 -7.08 -1.81 -1.55
N TYR A 142 -6.54 -2.66 -0.70
CA TYR A 142 -7.27 -3.16 0.47
C TYR A 142 -7.39 -2.10 1.57
N PHE A 143 -6.41 -1.20 1.71
CA PHE A 143 -6.51 0.00 2.54
C PHE A 143 -7.71 0.86 2.15
N LEU A 144 -7.94 1.08 0.85
CA LEU A 144 -9.08 1.85 0.36
C LEU A 144 -10.42 1.14 0.62
N HIS A 145 -10.44 -0.19 0.50
CA HIS A 145 -11.59 -1.00 0.90
C HIS A 145 -11.94 -0.78 2.38
N GLU A 146 -10.97 -0.88 3.29
CA GLU A 146 -11.23 -0.70 4.73
C GLU A 146 -11.76 0.70 5.06
N VAL A 147 -11.25 1.73 4.39
CA VAL A 147 -11.76 3.09 4.54
C VAL A 147 -13.22 3.20 4.05
N ASP A 148 -13.57 2.56 2.94
CA ASP A 148 -14.94 2.59 2.41
C ASP A 148 -15.91 1.73 3.21
N GLU A 149 -15.45 0.60 3.73
CA GLU A 149 -16.22 -0.29 4.60
C GLU A 149 -16.60 0.41 5.91
N GLY A 150 -15.68 1.18 6.50
CA GLY A 150 -16.00 2.02 7.66
C GLY A 150 -17.13 3.02 7.37
N PHE A 151 -17.12 3.67 6.21
CA PHE A 151 -18.22 4.54 5.79
C PHE A 151 -19.53 3.77 5.61
N ASN A 152 -19.50 2.60 4.97
CA ASN A 152 -20.68 1.78 4.75
C ASN A 152 -21.32 1.34 6.08
N LYS A 153 -20.51 1.02 7.11
CA LYS A 153 -21.00 0.71 8.45
C LYS A 153 -21.67 1.91 9.13
N ILE A 154 -21.05 3.10 9.07
CA ILE A 154 -21.66 4.32 9.62
C ILE A 154 -22.98 4.64 8.90
N ARG A 155 -23.00 4.56 7.57
CA ARG A 155 -24.22 4.79 6.77
C ARG A 155 -25.34 3.80 7.17
N THR A 156 -25.00 2.53 7.35
CA THR A 156 -25.97 1.50 7.74
C THR A 156 -26.49 1.74 9.15
N TYR A 157 -25.63 2.17 10.08
CA TYR A 157 -26.02 2.59 11.43
C TYR A 157 -27.05 3.73 11.40
N PHE A 158 -26.88 4.73 10.54
CA PHE A 158 -27.88 5.81 10.38
C PHE A 158 -29.22 5.36 9.82
N GLN A 159 -29.23 4.35 8.95
CA GLN A 159 -30.44 3.86 8.31
C GLN A 159 -31.28 2.97 9.22
N ASP A 160 -30.62 2.23 10.13
CA ASP A 160 -31.27 1.45 11.17
C ASP A 160 -30.47 1.49 12.48
N PRO A 161 -30.72 2.47 13.36
CA PRO A 161 -30.00 2.61 14.62
C PRO A 161 -30.51 1.64 15.70
N THR A 162 -31.63 0.95 15.47
CA THR A 162 -32.34 0.25 16.55
C THR A 162 -31.69 -1.06 17.01
N ASN A 163 -30.66 -1.55 16.31
CA ASN A 163 -29.91 -2.77 16.66
C ASN A 163 -28.43 -2.77 16.18
N ASN A 164 -27.83 -1.62 15.88
CA ASN A 164 -26.57 -1.54 15.11
C ASN A 164 -25.37 -0.92 15.83
N ASP A 165 -25.36 -0.81 17.16
CA ASP A 165 -24.20 -0.27 17.89
C ASP A 165 -22.90 -1.05 17.59
N ILE A 166 -23.01 -2.31 17.17
CA ILE A 166 -21.88 -3.10 16.68
C ILE A 166 -21.18 -2.48 15.47
N LEU A 167 -21.93 -1.79 14.58
CA LEU A 167 -21.40 -1.11 13.38
C LEU A 167 -20.57 0.13 13.70
N ILE A 168 -20.67 0.67 14.92
CA ILE A 168 -19.86 1.81 15.37
C ILE A 168 -18.98 1.44 16.57
N SER A 169 -18.97 0.16 16.96
CA SER A 169 -18.13 -0.35 18.04
C SER A 169 -16.65 -0.32 17.67
N ASP A 170 -15.79 -0.06 18.65
CA ASP A 170 -14.34 -0.15 18.46
C ASP A 170 -13.91 -1.56 18.02
N GLU A 171 -14.53 -2.61 18.54
CA GLU A 171 -14.08 -3.99 18.33
C GLU A 171 -14.35 -4.54 16.93
N THR A 172 -15.47 -4.17 16.31
CA THR A 172 -15.94 -4.78 15.05
C THR A 172 -16.59 -3.81 14.07
N GLY A 173 -16.83 -2.56 14.49
CA GLY A 173 -17.53 -1.55 13.74
C GLY A 173 -16.64 -0.75 12.79
N ALA A 174 -17.09 0.45 12.43
CA ALA A 174 -16.35 1.39 11.59
C ALA A 174 -14.97 1.77 12.17
N PRO A 175 -14.80 2.00 13.50
CA PRO A 175 -13.46 2.24 14.05
C PRO A 175 -12.50 1.07 13.82
N HIS A 176 -12.99 -0.17 13.85
CA HIS A 176 -12.19 -1.36 13.55
C HIS A 176 -11.64 -1.33 12.12
N ASN A 177 -12.47 -0.97 11.13
CA ASN A 177 -11.99 -0.84 9.75
C ASN A 177 -10.96 0.28 9.60
N VAL A 178 -11.12 1.41 10.31
CA VAL A 178 -10.10 2.47 10.30
C VAL A 178 -8.77 1.98 10.89
N ASP A 179 -8.82 1.16 11.95
CA ASP A 179 -7.62 0.51 12.48
C ASP A 179 -6.99 -0.48 11.49
N GLU A 180 -7.79 -1.28 10.77
CA GLU A 180 -7.30 -2.17 9.70
C GLU A 180 -6.63 -1.37 8.58
N ALA A 181 -7.24 -0.25 8.16
CA ALA A 181 -6.64 0.69 7.23
C ALA A 181 -5.32 1.27 7.77
N PHE A 182 -5.27 1.73 9.02
CA PHE A 182 -4.02 2.25 9.61
C PHE A 182 -2.93 1.16 9.69
N ALA A 183 -3.28 -0.08 10.03
CA ALA A 183 -2.36 -1.21 10.01
C ALA A 183 -1.80 -1.51 8.61
N LEU A 184 -2.58 -1.35 7.54
CA LEU A 184 -2.09 -1.45 6.17
C LEU A 184 -1.24 -0.26 5.75
N TRP A 185 -1.52 0.92 6.30
CA TRP A 185 -0.75 2.13 6.02
C TRP A 185 0.63 2.10 6.68
N ALA A 186 0.67 1.98 8.01
CA ALA A 186 1.90 2.13 8.81
C ALA A 186 2.37 0.83 9.45
N GLY A 187 1.55 -0.22 9.50
CA GLY A 187 1.82 -1.37 10.36
C GLY A 187 1.74 -0.97 11.85
N GLY A 188 2.33 -1.78 12.72
CA GLY A 188 2.34 -1.57 14.17
C GLY A 188 3.67 -1.92 14.82
N ASN A 189 4.74 -1.95 14.03
CA ASN A 189 6.06 -2.38 14.46
C ASN A 189 7.15 -1.56 13.75
N PRO A 190 8.11 -0.94 14.48
CA PRO A 190 9.23 -0.22 13.88
C PRO A 190 10.13 -1.06 12.96
N ARG A 191 10.05 -2.40 13.07
CA ARG A 191 10.78 -3.35 12.22
C ARG A 191 10.00 -3.78 10.97
N ALA A 192 8.82 -3.22 10.73
CA ALA A 192 8.06 -3.49 9.52
C ALA A 192 8.86 -3.10 8.26
N CYS A 193 8.79 -3.94 7.22
CA CYS A 193 9.35 -3.64 5.91
C CYS A 193 8.22 -3.24 4.96
N GLY A 194 8.48 -2.27 4.09
CA GLY A 194 7.54 -1.87 3.05
C GLY A 194 6.16 -1.55 3.60
N THR A 195 6.05 -0.49 4.41
CA THR A 195 4.75 0.09 4.74
C THR A 195 4.44 1.19 3.72
N LEU A 196 3.16 1.48 3.49
CA LEU A 196 2.75 2.62 2.68
C LEU A 196 3.24 3.93 3.31
N SER A 197 3.26 4.02 4.65
CA SER A 197 3.80 5.15 5.40
C SER A 197 5.29 5.36 5.13
N GLY A 198 6.07 4.28 5.12
CA GLY A 198 7.49 4.28 4.80
C GLY A 198 7.74 4.66 3.33
N TRP A 199 6.89 4.19 2.42
CA TRP A 199 6.94 4.57 1.00
C TRP A 199 6.65 6.06 0.81
N ALA A 200 5.58 6.58 1.42
CA ALA A 200 5.23 8.00 1.40
C ALA A 200 6.29 8.88 2.09
N ALA A 201 6.91 8.40 3.17
CA ALA A 201 8.02 9.05 3.84
C ALA A 201 9.24 9.16 2.91
N ARG A 202 9.58 8.07 2.23
CA ARG A 202 10.70 8.05 1.28
C ARG A 202 10.47 8.98 0.10
N LEU A 203 9.28 8.95 -0.50
CA LEU A 203 8.92 9.85 -1.60
C LEU A 203 8.98 11.32 -1.16
N GLY A 204 8.40 11.66 -0.02
CA GLY A 204 8.44 13.02 0.50
C GLY A 204 9.87 13.53 0.71
N SER A 205 10.76 12.69 1.26
CA SER A 205 12.18 13.02 1.42
C SER A 205 12.89 13.17 0.07
N ASP A 206 12.76 12.20 -0.83
CA ASP A 206 13.38 12.23 -2.17
C ASP A 206 12.90 13.42 -3.02
N MET A 207 11.69 13.93 -2.76
CA MET A 207 11.03 15.01 -3.49
C MET A 207 11.08 16.36 -2.78
N ASP A 208 11.77 16.47 -1.64
CA ASP A 208 11.73 17.69 -0.79
C ASP A 208 10.33 18.20 -0.47
N ALA A 209 9.35 17.29 -0.45
CA ALA A 209 7.97 17.57 -0.10
C ALA A 209 7.77 17.28 1.40
N THR A 210 8.58 17.95 2.22
CA THR A 210 8.59 17.76 3.68
C THR A 210 8.26 19.05 4.41
N PHE A 211 7.66 18.92 5.59
CA PHE A 211 7.48 19.99 6.56
C PHE A 211 8.08 19.55 7.89
N LEU A 212 9.00 20.34 8.45
CA LEU A 212 9.77 19.97 9.64
C LEU A 212 10.46 18.59 9.53
N GLY A 213 10.99 18.27 8.33
CA GLY A 213 11.67 17.02 8.04
C GLY A 213 10.75 15.79 7.89
N LYS A 214 9.42 15.96 7.94
CA LYS A 214 8.44 14.88 7.75
C LYS A 214 7.75 15.00 6.40
N SER A 215 7.55 13.88 5.71
CA SER A 215 6.78 13.84 4.45
C SER A 215 5.38 14.43 4.65
N PHE A 216 5.01 15.34 3.74
CA PHE A 216 3.68 15.95 3.72
C PHE A 216 2.58 14.90 3.62
N VAL A 217 2.67 14.00 2.62
CA VAL A 217 1.66 12.96 2.39
C VAL A 217 1.56 12.03 3.59
N ASN A 218 2.68 11.58 4.14
CA ASN A 218 2.63 10.65 5.28
C ASN A 218 1.98 11.29 6.50
N SER A 219 2.39 12.52 6.83
CA SER A 219 1.83 13.25 7.97
C SER A 219 0.33 13.52 7.78
N ALA A 220 -0.06 13.93 6.58
CA ALA A 220 -1.45 14.24 6.26
C ALA A 220 -2.35 12.99 6.26
N MET A 221 -1.83 11.84 5.83
CA MET A 221 -2.55 10.56 5.90
C MET A 221 -2.75 10.10 7.34
N THR A 222 -1.72 10.20 8.19
CA THR A 222 -1.87 9.89 9.62
C THR A 222 -2.94 10.76 10.29
N LEU A 223 -2.98 12.06 9.97
CA LEU A 223 -4.03 12.95 10.47
C LEU A 223 -5.41 12.55 9.95
N ALA A 224 -5.54 12.26 8.66
CA ALA A 224 -6.81 11.80 8.08
C ALA A 224 -7.31 10.49 8.73
N LEU A 225 -6.42 9.53 9.01
CA LEU A 225 -6.82 8.28 9.67
C LEU A 225 -7.25 8.50 11.13
N ASN A 226 -6.63 9.45 11.85
CA ASN A 226 -7.12 9.84 13.18
C ASN A 226 -8.51 10.51 13.11
N GLU A 227 -8.74 11.35 12.10
CA GLU A 227 -10.05 11.99 11.86
C GLU A 227 -11.13 10.98 11.48
N LEU A 228 -10.80 10.00 10.61
CA LEU A 228 -11.68 8.86 10.29
C LEU A 228 -12.02 8.06 11.55
N LEU A 229 -11.03 7.81 12.43
CA LEU A 229 -11.26 7.07 13.66
C LEU A 229 -12.19 7.86 14.60
N ALA A 230 -11.94 9.16 14.77
CA ALA A 230 -12.78 10.02 15.60
C ALA A 230 -14.22 10.08 15.08
N SER A 231 -14.39 10.38 13.79
CA SER A 231 -15.71 10.43 13.15
C SER A 231 -16.42 9.09 13.13
N SER A 232 -15.71 7.95 13.03
CA SER A 232 -16.35 6.63 13.13
C SER A 232 -16.98 6.33 14.48
N ARG A 233 -16.38 6.83 15.57
CA ARG A 233 -16.88 6.63 16.94
C ARG A 233 -18.10 7.47 17.25
N THR A 234 -18.19 8.64 16.63
CA THR A 234 -19.35 9.54 16.77
C THR A 234 -20.37 9.32 15.67
N ALA A 235 -20.15 8.34 14.79
CA ALA A 235 -20.92 8.13 13.57
C ALA A 235 -21.10 9.44 12.78
N ASP A 236 -20.07 10.26 12.61
CA ASP A 236 -20.19 11.51 11.83
C ASP A 236 -19.94 11.21 10.34
N LEU A 237 -21.03 10.97 9.60
CA LEU A 237 -20.96 10.55 8.20
C LEU A 237 -20.37 11.62 7.28
N ASP A 238 -20.65 12.89 7.54
CA ASP A 238 -20.21 14.01 6.70
C ASP A 238 -18.71 14.23 6.85
N ILE A 239 -18.21 14.31 8.10
CA ILE A 239 -16.77 14.41 8.36
C ILE A 239 -16.02 13.19 7.84
N TYR A 240 -16.59 11.99 8.01
CA TYR A 240 -15.97 10.76 7.51
C TYR A 240 -15.86 10.81 5.98
N ASN A 241 -16.91 11.24 5.27
CA ASN A 241 -16.91 11.33 3.82
C ASN A 241 -15.95 12.40 3.28
N ASP A 242 -15.90 13.58 3.92
CA ASP A 242 -14.95 14.63 3.56
C ASP A 242 -13.50 14.15 3.76
N THR A 243 -13.25 13.42 4.84
CA THR A 243 -11.94 12.85 5.13
C THR A 243 -11.56 11.74 4.13
N ARG A 244 -12.53 10.93 3.67
CA ARG A 244 -12.33 9.97 2.56
C ARG A 244 -11.87 10.66 1.27
N ALA A 245 -12.45 11.80 0.93
CA ALA A 245 -12.01 12.58 -0.23
C ALA A 245 -10.56 13.10 -0.06
N MET A 246 -10.16 13.42 1.17
CA MET A 246 -8.78 13.79 1.50
C MET A 246 -7.81 12.60 1.37
N VAL A 247 -8.22 11.39 1.78
CA VAL A 247 -7.45 10.16 1.56
C VAL A 247 -7.15 9.96 0.06
N GLN A 248 -8.17 10.05 -0.80
CA GLN A 248 -7.98 9.97 -2.26
C GLN A 248 -7.00 11.02 -2.79
N ARG A 249 -7.12 12.26 -2.28
CA ARG A 249 -6.22 13.37 -2.63
C ARG A 249 -4.77 13.04 -2.29
N TYR A 250 -4.50 12.56 -1.08
CA TYR A 250 -3.14 12.26 -0.62
C TYR A 250 -2.52 11.11 -1.39
N ILE A 251 -3.28 10.06 -1.72
CA ILE A 251 -2.82 8.95 -2.56
C ILE A 251 -2.51 9.43 -3.98
N THR A 252 -3.34 10.33 -4.55
CA THR A 252 -3.08 10.91 -5.87
C THR A 252 -1.78 11.73 -5.87
N VAL A 253 -1.54 12.52 -4.82
CA VAL A 253 -0.28 13.27 -4.64
C VAL A 253 0.91 12.31 -4.49
N MET A 254 0.76 11.23 -3.73
CA MET A 254 1.78 10.18 -3.61
C MET A 254 2.13 9.56 -4.97
N GLY A 255 1.12 9.29 -5.80
CA GLY A 255 1.30 8.79 -7.16
C GLY A 255 2.09 9.76 -8.03
N LEU A 256 1.76 11.06 -7.98
CA LEU A 256 2.47 12.11 -8.71
C LEU A 256 3.92 12.26 -8.24
N GLN A 257 4.17 12.25 -6.93
CA GLN A 257 5.52 12.21 -6.35
C GLN A 257 6.30 11.01 -6.87
N GLY A 258 5.67 9.85 -6.87
CA GLY A 258 6.24 8.59 -7.33
C GLY A 258 6.66 8.59 -8.79
N VAL A 259 5.78 9.02 -9.70
CA VAL A 259 6.12 9.09 -11.13
C VAL A 259 7.21 10.12 -11.41
N VAL A 260 7.18 11.29 -10.75
CA VAL A 260 8.23 12.31 -10.90
C VAL A 260 9.58 11.76 -10.43
N ARG A 261 9.62 11.22 -9.21
CA ARG A 261 10.83 10.65 -8.62
C ARG A 261 11.40 9.54 -9.48
N SER A 262 10.55 8.64 -9.97
CA SER A 262 10.98 7.46 -10.73
C SER A 262 11.45 7.82 -12.15
N LEU A 263 10.79 8.77 -12.82
CA LEU A 263 11.28 9.33 -14.07
C LEU A 263 12.65 10.00 -13.91
N TYR A 264 12.80 10.83 -12.87
CA TYR A 264 14.07 11.51 -12.60
C TYR A 264 15.19 10.50 -12.31
N ARG A 265 14.91 9.48 -11.49
CA ARG A 265 15.88 8.40 -11.23
C ARG A 265 16.24 7.63 -12.49
N ALA A 266 15.28 7.37 -13.38
CA ALA A 266 15.55 6.66 -14.63
C ALA A 266 16.42 7.48 -15.59
N GLU A 267 16.16 8.80 -15.72
CA GLU A 267 17.02 9.71 -16.47
C GLU A 267 18.42 9.79 -15.86
N ALA A 268 18.52 9.96 -14.54
CA ALA A 268 19.79 10.00 -13.82
C ALA A 268 20.56 8.67 -13.97
N ALA A 269 19.88 7.52 -13.97
CA ALA A 269 20.51 6.23 -14.18
C ALA A 269 21.18 6.14 -15.56
N VAL A 270 20.51 6.64 -16.61
CA VAL A 270 21.08 6.70 -17.97
C VAL A 270 22.27 7.66 -18.01
N ALA A 271 22.11 8.88 -17.50
CA ALA A 271 23.15 9.89 -17.48
C ALA A 271 24.42 9.43 -16.73
N CYS A 272 24.22 8.78 -15.60
CA CYS A 272 25.30 8.25 -14.76
C CYS A 272 25.76 6.85 -15.15
N LYS A 273 25.40 6.37 -16.36
CA LYS A 273 25.84 5.10 -16.94
C LYS A 273 25.66 3.92 -15.97
N ARG A 274 24.55 3.92 -15.24
CA ARG A 274 24.18 2.84 -14.32
C ARG A 274 23.87 1.56 -15.10
N SER A 275 23.90 0.42 -14.42
CA SER A 275 23.65 -0.86 -15.07
C SER A 275 22.23 -0.93 -15.63
N ALA A 276 22.03 -1.80 -16.64
CA ALA A 276 20.70 -2.05 -17.22
C ALA A 276 19.66 -2.43 -16.14
N ALA A 277 20.08 -3.18 -15.11
CA ALA A 277 19.23 -3.55 -13.99
C ALA A 277 18.74 -2.33 -13.19
N GLN A 278 19.59 -1.33 -12.94
CA GLN A 278 19.20 -0.11 -12.21
C GLN A 278 18.30 0.81 -13.04
N ILE A 279 18.48 0.84 -14.37
CA ILE A 279 17.58 1.54 -15.28
C ILE A 279 16.21 0.83 -15.30
N ALA A 280 16.20 -0.51 -15.34
CA ALA A 280 14.99 -1.32 -15.30
C ALA A 280 14.22 -1.15 -13.97
N GLU A 281 14.92 -1.13 -12.83
CA GLU A 281 14.33 -0.84 -11.51
C GLU A 281 13.60 0.51 -11.51
N ALA A 282 14.23 1.57 -12.02
CA ALA A 282 13.61 2.88 -12.08
C ALA A 282 12.37 2.90 -13.00
N LYS A 283 12.43 2.19 -14.13
CA LYS A 283 11.28 2.02 -15.04
C LYS A 283 10.15 1.21 -14.41
N ALA A 284 10.45 0.14 -13.69
CA ALA A 284 9.47 -0.65 -12.97
C ALA A 284 8.69 0.22 -11.96
N MET A 285 9.37 1.11 -11.25
CA MET A 285 8.70 2.03 -10.32
C MET A 285 7.80 3.06 -11.01
N ILE A 286 8.11 3.49 -12.25
CA ILE A 286 7.16 4.29 -13.05
C ILE A 286 5.86 3.51 -13.24
N THR A 287 5.96 2.24 -13.66
CA THR A 287 4.79 1.36 -13.84
C THR A 287 4.01 1.18 -12.54
N VAL A 288 4.68 0.92 -11.41
CA VAL A 288 4.06 0.78 -10.09
C VAL A 288 3.24 2.02 -9.73
N HIS A 289 3.81 3.22 -9.89
CA HIS A 289 3.11 4.46 -9.56
C HIS A 289 1.97 4.77 -10.54
N TRP A 290 2.18 4.53 -11.83
CA TRP A 290 1.14 4.71 -12.84
C TRP A 290 -0.06 3.79 -12.60
N THR A 291 0.20 2.56 -12.14
CA THR A 291 -0.79 1.52 -11.89
C THR A 291 -1.95 1.99 -11.00
N TYR A 292 -1.66 2.80 -9.96
CA TYR A 292 -2.70 3.40 -9.12
C TYR A 292 -2.99 4.87 -9.42
N LEU A 293 -2.04 5.63 -9.97
CA LEU A 293 -2.26 7.04 -10.29
C LEU A 293 -3.28 7.21 -11.42
N GLU A 294 -3.15 6.47 -12.51
CA GLU A 294 -4.04 6.56 -13.68
C GLU A 294 -5.52 6.44 -13.33
N PRO A 295 -5.98 5.34 -12.69
CA PRO A 295 -7.39 5.17 -12.38
C PRO A 295 -7.90 6.22 -11.37
N LEU A 296 -7.04 6.68 -10.44
CA LEU A 296 -7.39 7.79 -9.53
C LEU A 296 -7.53 9.14 -10.26
N LEU A 297 -6.77 9.39 -11.33
CA LEU A 297 -6.97 10.57 -12.17
C LEU A 297 -8.32 10.50 -12.90
N PHE A 298 -8.69 9.34 -13.44
CA PHE A 298 -10.01 9.13 -14.03
C PHE A 298 -11.14 9.36 -13.03
N ALA A 299 -11.03 8.79 -11.82
CA ALA A 299 -12.02 8.97 -10.75
C ALA A 299 -12.17 10.44 -10.29
N ARG A 300 -11.15 11.27 -10.51
CA ARG A 300 -11.21 12.72 -10.29
C ARG A 300 -11.75 13.51 -11.48
N ASN A 301 -12.34 12.85 -12.47
CA ASN A 301 -12.81 13.44 -13.73
C ASN A 301 -11.73 14.25 -14.46
N MET A 302 -10.47 13.81 -14.36
CA MET A 302 -9.38 14.42 -15.12
C MET A 302 -9.64 14.23 -16.61
N ARG A 303 -9.42 15.27 -17.42
CA ARG A 303 -9.60 15.21 -18.87
C ARG A 303 -8.77 14.06 -19.45
N ALA A 304 -9.41 13.17 -20.22
CA ALA A 304 -8.76 12.00 -20.81
C ALA A 304 -7.48 12.35 -21.60
N SER A 305 -7.48 13.48 -22.31
CA SER A 305 -6.30 13.98 -23.04
C SER A 305 -5.12 14.30 -22.13
N TYR A 306 -5.35 14.75 -20.89
CA TYR A 306 -4.27 15.01 -19.93
C TYR A 306 -3.70 13.72 -19.37
N ILE A 307 -4.55 12.73 -19.07
CA ILE A 307 -4.13 11.40 -18.63
C ILE A 307 -3.32 10.71 -19.73
N GLN A 308 -3.81 10.74 -20.98
CA GLN A 308 -3.14 10.17 -22.14
C GLN A 308 -1.76 10.80 -22.37
N ALA A 309 -1.67 12.14 -22.34
CA ALA A 309 -0.39 12.84 -22.51
C ALA A 309 0.61 12.48 -21.41
N LEU A 310 0.15 12.37 -20.14
CA LEU A 310 1.00 11.92 -19.04
C LEU A 310 1.44 10.46 -19.23
N GLY A 311 0.53 9.56 -19.57
CA GLY A 311 0.84 8.15 -19.82
C GLY A 311 1.85 7.96 -20.97
N GLN A 312 1.71 8.70 -22.07
CA GLN A 312 2.66 8.70 -23.18
C GLN A 312 4.05 9.21 -22.76
N ALA A 313 4.10 10.25 -21.92
CA ALA A 313 5.35 10.77 -21.40
C ALA A 313 6.04 9.77 -20.46
N LEU A 314 5.27 9.05 -19.64
CA LEU A 314 5.77 8.06 -18.68
C LEU A 314 6.26 6.76 -19.34
N THR A 315 5.62 6.35 -20.43
CA THR A 315 5.91 5.10 -21.15
C THR A 315 6.91 5.29 -22.31
N ASN A 316 7.54 6.47 -22.42
CA ASN A 316 8.55 6.72 -23.44
C ASN A 316 9.73 5.72 -23.30
N PRO A 317 10.22 5.11 -24.41
CA PRO A 317 11.34 4.16 -24.36
C PRO A 317 12.60 4.71 -23.68
N THR A 318 12.81 6.02 -23.83
CA THR A 318 13.88 6.78 -23.18
C THR A 318 13.27 7.68 -22.09
N PRO A 319 13.33 7.28 -20.81
CA PRO A 319 12.82 8.09 -19.71
C PRO A 319 13.45 9.48 -19.69
N SER A 320 12.63 10.50 -19.54
CA SER A 320 13.10 11.89 -19.48
C SER A 320 12.11 12.70 -18.65
N TYR A 321 12.57 13.08 -17.46
CA TYR A 321 11.85 13.95 -16.55
C TYR A 321 11.55 15.31 -17.20
N SER A 322 12.54 15.91 -17.87
CA SER A 322 12.38 17.21 -18.54
C SER A 322 11.30 17.18 -19.63
N ARG A 323 11.23 16.10 -20.43
CA ARG A 323 10.16 15.91 -21.44
C ARG A 323 8.79 15.61 -20.84
N ALA A 324 8.73 14.94 -19.69
CA ALA A 324 7.47 14.63 -19.02
C ALA A 324 6.92 15.80 -18.20
N LEU A 325 7.76 16.75 -17.79
CA LEU A 325 7.41 17.84 -16.89
C LEU A 325 6.22 18.70 -17.37
N PRO A 326 6.04 19.02 -18.67
CA PRO A 326 4.86 19.74 -19.14
C PRO A 326 3.54 18.98 -18.90
N ALA A 327 3.52 17.66 -19.16
CA ALA A 327 2.34 16.83 -18.93
C ALA A 327 2.03 16.71 -17.43
N ILE A 328 3.07 16.54 -16.60
CA ILE A 328 2.95 16.52 -15.14
C ILE A 328 2.37 17.85 -14.62
N ARG A 329 2.90 18.99 -15.06
CA ARG A 329 2.40 20.33 -14.69
C ARG A 329 0.94 20.53 -15.10
N THR A 330 0.55 20.02 -16.27
CA THR A 330 -0.82 20.09 -16.76
C THR A 330 -1.77 19.33 -15.83
N VAL A 331 -1.43 18.09 -15.46
CA VAL A 331 -2.21 17.29 -14.52
C VAL A 331 -2.29 17.95 -13.14
N VAL A 332 -1.16 18.40 -12.60
CA VAL A 332 -1.10 19.07 -11.28
C VAL A 332 -1.93 20.36 -11.26
N SER A 333 -1.83 21.19 -12.30
CA SER A 333 -2.62 22.42 -12.42
C SER A 333 -4.12 22.11 -12.58
N ALA A 334 -4.48 21.08 -13.36
CA ALA A 334 -5.87 20.68 -13.56
C ALA A 334 -6.50 20.12 -12.27
N MET A 335 -5.70 19.60 -11.34
CA MET A 335 -6.14 19.25 -9.99
C MET A 335 -6.30 20.48 -9.06
N GLY A 336 -6.03 21.70 -9.54
CA GLY A 336 -6.02 22.92 -8.72
C GLY A 336 -4.86 22.96 -7.73
N ARG A 337 -3.72 22.33 -8.08
CA ARG A 337 -2.56 22.18 -7.19
C ARG A 337 -1.33 22.88 -7.76
N ARG A 338 -0.32 23.07 -6.92
CA ARG A 338 0.98 23.62 -7.31
C ARG A 338 2.03 22.52 -7.36
N MET A 339 3.01 22.65 -8.25
CA MET A 339 4.16 21.73 -8.29
C MET A 339 4.92 21.70 -6.96
N SER A 340 4.92 22.78 -6.18
CA SER A 340 5.50 22.83 -4.84
C SER A 340 4.85 21.86 -3.85
N GLU A 341 3.60 21.45 -4.06
CA GLU A 341 2.93 20.44 -3.24
C GLU A 341 3.34 19.01 -3.63
N ILE A 342 3.77 18.81 -4.87
CA ILE A 342 4.35 17.55 -5.32
C ILE A 342 5.81 17.46 -4.88
N GLY A 343 6.53 18.57 -4.96
CA GLY A 343 7.94 18.68 -4.62
C GLY A 343 8.86 18.62 -5.85
N THR A 344 10.16 18.66 -5.57
CA THR A 344 11.25 18.68 -6.53
C THR A 344 12.23 17.54 -6.20
N PRO A 345 12.53 16.64 -7.16
CA PRO A 345 13.47 15.54 -6.91
C PRO A 345 14.84 16.09 -6.48
N GLN A 346 15.34 15.56 -5.37
CA GLN A 346 16.65 15.92 -4.81
C GLN A 346 17.69 14.93 -5.31
N PHE A 347 18.64 15.40 -6.13
CA PHE A 347 19.63 14.55 -6.80
C PHE A 347 20.30 13.59 -5.81
N ASP A 348 20.95 14.10 -4.76
CA ASP A 348 21.69 13.28 -3.78
C ASP A 348 20.83 12.22 -3.08
N ARG A 349 19.55 12.52 -2.85
CA ARG A 349 18.60 11.58 -2.21
C ARG A 349 18.10 10.53 -3.19
N VAL A 350 17.79 10.94 -4.42
CA VAL A 350 17.28 10.06 -5.48
C VAL A 350 18.38 9.15 -6.02
N THR A 351 19.64 9.60 -6.07
CA THR A 351 20.80 8.81 -6.51
C THR A 351 21.62 8.27 -5.35
N ALA A 352 21.07 8.27 -4.13
CA ALA A 352 21.76 7.77 -2.95
C ALA A 352 22.36 6.37 -3.19
N GLY A 353 23.65 6.23 -2.87
CA GLY A 353 24.45 5.02 -3.13
C GLY A 353 25.15 4.98 -4.50
N TRP A 354 25.00 5.99 -5.36
CA TRP A 354 25.73 6.09 -6.63
C TRP A 354 26.93 7.02 -6.49
N THR A 355 28.04 6.50 -5.95
CA THR A 355 29.25 7.28 -5.63
C THR A 355 29.95 7.95 -6.83
N THR A 356 29.64 7.54 -8.06
CA THR A 356 30.24 8.05 -9.30
C THR A 356 29.32 8.95 -10.12
N CYS A 357 28.14 9.28 -9.60
CA CYS A 357 27.12 10.06 -10.31
C CYS A 357 27.21 11.55 -9.90
N ASN A 358 27.32 12.46 -10.87
CA ASN A 358 27.37 13.90 -10.64
C ASN A 358 26.08 14.56 -11.13
N ALA A 359 25.52 15.49 -10.34
CA ALA A 359 24.33 16.26 -10.66
C ALA A 359 24.44 17.00 -12.01
N ALA A 360 25.65 17.44 -12.40
CA ALA A 360 25.90 18.09 -13.67
C ALA A 360 25.60 17.21 -14.90
N ALA A 361 25.50 15.89 -14.72
CA ALA A 361 25.16 14.95 -15.80
C ALA A 361 23.65 14.83 -16.04
N VAL A 362 22.80 15.33 -15.13
CA VAL A 362 21.34 15.20 -15.19
C VAL A 362 20.71 16.56 -15.50
N ALA A 363 19.62 16.58 -16.27
CA ALA A 363 18.93 17.83 -16.58
C ALA A 363 18.62 18.61 -15.28
N PRO A 364 18.92 19.92 -15.24
CA PRO A 364 18.69 20.72 -14.04
C PRO A 364 17.20 20.70 -13.70
N VAL A 365 16.89 20.58 -12.41
CA VAL A 365 15.51 20.66 -11.98
C VAL A 365 15.03 22.09 -12.15
N ALA A 366 14.09 22.30 -13.07
CA ALA A 366 13.55 23.62 -13.39
C ALA A 366 12.80 24.18 -12.17
N GLY A 367 13.51 24.95 -11.34
CA GLY A 367 12.98 25.52 -10.10
C GLY A 367 14.02 26.13 -9.16
N HIS A 368 15.29 25.71 -9.22
CA HIS A 368 16.38 26.37 -8.50
C HIS A 368 16.91 27.58 -9.27
N ARG A 369 16.19 28.71 -9.22
CA ARG A 369 16.93 29.97 -9.12
C ARG A 369 17.38 30.04 -7.67
N GLN A 370 18.70 29.99 -7.45
CA GLN A 370 19.28 30.37 -6.16
C GLN A 370 18.75 31.77 -5.85
N SER A 371 17.93 31.88 -4.80
CA SER A 371 17.60 33.14 -4.16
C SER A 371 18.65 33.45 -3.12
#